data_AF-A0A382UEW8-F1
#
_entry.id   AF-A0A382UEW8-F1
#
_cell.length_a   1.000
_cell.length_b   1.000
_cell.length_c   1.000
_cell.angle_alpha   90.00
_cell.angle_beta   90.00
_cell.angle_gamma   90.00
#
_symmetry.space_group_name_H-M   'P 1'
#
loop_
_entity.id
_entity.type
_entity.pdbx_description
1 polymer ?
#
loop_
_entity_poly.entity_id
_entity_poly.type
_entity_poly.pdbx_seq_one_letter_code
_entity_poly.pdbx_strand_id
1 'polypeptide(L)'
;MASGKGHIVGGVIFAWLFLALLSNYFFVPTPTEIVMFVGLAVMFSLWPDVDIKSIGQKVFYTIFFITDAILVFYFQDYKAAAFFGLLIILPILAKHRGWTHSKITAVLLPTPLLLVPIYVFEGTLAEGLPYYFAAVAGYFSHLFFDKKLI
;
A
#
# COMPACT_ATOMS: atom_id res chain seq x y z
N MET A 1 3.58 18.98 7.29
CA MET A 1 3.45 17.85 6.35
C MET A 1 4.83 17.32 6.10
N ALA A 2 4.97 16.01 6.13
CA ALA A 2 6.26 15.38 5.96
C ALA A 2 6.71 15.49 4.49
N SER A 3 8.00 15.26 4.27
CA SER A 3 8.50 15.09 2.90
C SER A 3 8.29 13.65 2.45
N GLY A 4 8.48 13.37 1.15
CA GLY A 4 8.49 11.99 0.65
C GLY A 4 9.45 11.07 1.43
N LYS A 5 10.61 11.57 1.90
CA LYS A 5 11.51 10.79 2.79
C LYS A 5 10.84 10.46 4.12
N GLY A 6 10.14 11.44 4.70
CA GLY A 6 9.40 11.27 5.95
C GLY A 6 8.28 10.24 5.82
N HIS A 7 7.56 10.22 4.70
CA HIS A 7 6.52 9.22 4.45
C HIS A 7 7.08 7.80 4.22
N ILE A 8 8.26 7.65 3.60
CA ILE A 8 8.94 6.35 3.51
C ILE A 8 9.28 5.85 4.93
N VAL A 9 9.94 6.69 5.73
CA VAL A 9 10.33 6.33 7.11
C VAL A 9 9.10 6.03 7.96
N GLY A 10 8.05 6.85 7.84
CA GLY A 10 6.77 6.64 8.52
C GLY A 10 6.12 5.32 8.16
N GLY A 11 6.10 4.96 6.87
CA GLY A 11 5.61 3.68 6.37
C GLY A 11 6.38 2.50 6.97
N VAL A 12 7.70 2.57 7.02
CA VAL A 12 8.55 1.52 7.63
C VAL A 12 8.30 1.39 9.13
N ILE A 13 8.18 2.51 9.86
CA ILE A 13 7.90 2.49 11.30
C ILE A 13 6.52 1.85 11.57
N PHE A 14 5.50 2.25 10.82
CA PHE A 14 4.15 1.68 11.00
C PHE A 14 4.08 0.22 10.54
N ALA A 15 4.85 -0.19 9.53
CA ALA A 15 5.01 -1.59 9.16
C ALA A 15 5.64 -2.40 10.29
N TRP A 16 6.69 -1.88 10.92
CA TRP A 16 7.33 -2.53 12.07
C TRP A 16 6.38 -2.67 13.26
N LEU A 17 5.63 -1.61 13.61
CA LEU A 17 4.61 -1.66 14.65
C LEU A 17 3.52 -2.69 14.33
N PHE A 18 3.03 -2.70 13.08
CA PHE A 18 2.06 -3.68 12.61
C PHE A 18 2.59 -5.10 12.73
N LEU A 19 3.80 -5.38 12.24
CA LEU A 19 4.43 -6.69 12.31
C LEU A 19 4.67 -7.13 13.76
N ALA A 20 5.07 -6.21 14.65
CA ALA A 20 5.23 -6.50 16.07
C ALA A 20 3.90 -6.91 16.70
N LEU A 21 2.81 -6.18 16.43
CA LEU A 21 1.47 -6.56 16.91
C LEU A 21 1.02 -7.90 16.33
N LEU A 22 1.18 -8.10 15.03
CA LEU A 22 0.77 -9.32 14.34
C LEU A 22 1.51 -10.55 14.91
N SER A 23 2.84 -10.45 15.06
CA SER A 23 3.69 -11.55 15.49
C SER A 23 3.54 -11.91 16.97
N ASN A 24 3.16 -10.95 17.82
CA ASN A 24 2.99 -11.21 19.26
C ASN A 24 1.59 -11.68 19.63
N TYR A 25 0.56 -11.32 18.85
CA TYR A 25 -0.83 -11.55 19.23
C TYR A 25 -1.63 -12.44 18.28
N PHE A 26 -1.15 -12.69 17.05
CA PHE A 26 -1.90 -13.43 16.04
C PHE A 26 -1.09 -14.57 15.42
N PHE A 27 -0.07 -14.26 14.62
CA PHE A 27 0.79 -15.25 13.98
C PHE A 27 2.11 -14.62 13.53
N VAL A 28 3.15 -15.44 13.40
CA VAL A 28 4.46 -15.01 12.89
C VAL A 28 4.46 -15.13 11.36
N PRO A 29 4.58 -14.02 10.61
CA PRO A 29 4.57 -14.07 9.15
C PRO A 29 5.84 -14.71 8.60
N THR A 30 5.70 -15.39 7.46
CA THR A 30 6.83 -15.90 6.67
C THR A 30 7.67 -14.76 6.12
N PRO A 31 8.94 -15.00 5.72
CA PRO A 31 9.78 -13.96 5.10
C PRO A 31 9.12 -13.28 3.88
N THR A 32 8.40 -14.04 3.06
CA THR A 32 7.68 -13.52 1.89
C THR A 32 6.55 -12.58 2.32
N GLU A 33 5.76 -12.96 3.32
CA GLU A 33 4.69 -12.11 3.87
C GLU A 33 5.24 -10.83 4.50
N ILE A 34 6.37 -10.90 5.20
CA ILE A 34 7.03 -9.70 5.74
C ILE A 34 7.36 -8.72 4.61
N VAL A 35 7.96 -9.20 3.52
CA VAL A 35 8.27 -8.36 2.34
C VAL A 35 7.00 -7.75 1.76
N MET A 36 5.93 -8.53 1.63
CA MET A 36 4.65 -8.05 1.12
C MET A 36 4.01 -7.00 2.04
N PHE A 37 3.97 -7.23 3.35
CA PHE A 37 3.37 -6.29 4.31
C PHE A 37 4.16 -4.99 4.40
N VAL A 38 5.49 -5.05 4.44
CA VAL A 38 6.34 -3.85 4.40
C VAL A 38 6.18 -3.11 3.09
N GLY A 39 6.17 -3.84 1.96
CA GLY A 39 5.95 -3.26 0.64
C GLY A 39 4.61 -2.52 0.56
N LEU A 40 3.53 -3.15 1.02
CA LEU A 40 2.20 -2.52 1.07
C LEU A 40 2.18 -1.30 1.98
N ALA A 41 2.72 -1.40 3.19
CA ALA A 41 2.75 -0.26 4.12
C ALA A 41 3.52 0.94 3.54
N VAL A 42 4.66 0.71 2.89
CA VAL A 42 5.42 1.79 2.24
C VAL A 42 4.67 2.32 1.01
N MET A 43 4.11 1.45 0.16
CA MET A 43 3.37 1.91 -1.01
C MET A 43 2.17 2.77 -0.62
N PHE A 44 1.39 2.37 0.39
CA PHE A 44 0.24 3.12 0.86
C PHE A 44 0.61 4.34 1.72
N SER A 45 1.81 4.41 2.29
CA SER A 45 2.29 5.66 2.93
C SER A 45 2.67 6.73 1.90
N LEU A 46 2.95 6.34 0.66
CA LEU A 46 3.35 7.23 -0.43
C LEU A 46 2.19 7.56 -1.37
N TRP A 47 1.24 6.64 -1.52
CA TRP A 47 0.12 6.72 -2.46
C TRP A 47 -0.61 8.07 -2.49
N PRO A 48 -0.90 8.75 -1.35
CA PRO A 48 -1.63 10.03 -1.38
C PRO A 48 -0.92 11.18 -2.08
N ASP A 49 0.41 11.10 -2.19
CA ASP A 49 1.33 12.16 -2.64
C ASP A 49 2.11 11.77 -3.91
N VAL A 50 1.65 10.76 -4.66
CA VAL A 50 2.32 10.33 -5.90
C VAL A 50 2.11 11.30 -7.07
N ASP A 51 1.22 12.28 -6.90
CA ASP A 51 0.97 13.36 -7.85
C ASP A 51 2.00 14.50 -7.76
N ILE A 52 2.74 14.60 -6.64
CA ILE A 52 3.78 15.61 -6.44
C ILE A 52 5.19 15.07 -6.73
N LYS A 53 6.04 15.90 -7.33
CA LYS A 53 7.44 15.56 -7.59
C LYS A 53 8.21 15.41 -6.28
N SER A 54 8.52 14.17 -5.90
CA SER A 54 9.26 13.86 -4.69
C SER A 54 10.06 12.56 -4.81
N ILE A 55 10.93 12.28 -3.84
CA ILE A 55 11.58 10.97 -3.74
C ILE A 55 10.56 9.86 -3.47
N GLY A 56 9.48 10.16 -2.74
CA GLY A 56 8.41 9.21 -2.46
C GLY A 56 7.71 8.77 -3.74
N GLN A 57 7.40 9.74 -4.61
CA GLN A 57 6.88 9.49 -5.94
C GLN A 57 7.80 8.57 -6.75
N LYS A 58 9.12 8.84 -6.78
CA LYS A 58 10.08 8.01 -7.50
C LYS A 58 10.10 6.57 -6.98
N VAL A 59 10.17 6.39 -5.66
CA VAL A 59 10.16 5.07 -5.03
C VAL A 59 8.88 4.31 -5.38
N PHE A 60 7.74 4.97 -5.24
CA PHE A 60 6.43 4.39 -5.53
C PHE A 60 6.32 3.92 -6.99
N TYR A 61 6.63 4.78 -7.97
CA TYR A 61 6.58 4.39 -9.38
C TYR A 61 7.64 3.38 -9.77
N THR A 62 8.82 3.38 -9.14
CA THR A 62 9.83 2.33 -9.39
C THR A 62 9.34 0.97 -8.92
N ILE A 63 8.80 0.87 -7.70
CA ILE A 63 8.22 -0.38 -7.20
C ILE A 63 7.08 -0.83 -8.12
N PHE A 64 6.17 0.10 -8.43
CA PHE A 64 5.06 -0.17 -9.33
C PHE A 64 5.51 -0.68 -10.69
N PHE A 65 6.46 -0.01 -11.34
CA PHE A 65 7.00 -0.38 -12.64
C PHE A 65 7.66 -1.76 -12.62
N ILE A 66 8.47 -2.06 -11.60
CA ILE A 66 9.12 -3.37 -11.45
C ILE A 66 8.06 -4.46 -11.28
N THR A 67 7.04 -4.24 -10.42
CA THR A 67 5.96 -5.20 -10.23
C THR A 67 5.18 -5.44 -11.52
N ASP A 68 4.83 -4.38 -12.25
CA ASP A 68 4.10 -4.48 -13.52
C ASP A 68 4.93 -5.18 -14.60
N ALA A 69 6.23 -4.88 -14.69
CA ALA A 69 7.16 -5.57 -15.58
C ALA A 69 7.28 -7.06 -15.25
N ILE A 70 7.29 -7.44 -13.98
CA ILE A 70 7.27 -8.86 -13.55
C ILE A 70 5.96 -9.54 -14.00
N LEU A 71 4.81 -8.90 -13.83
CA LEU A 71 3.52 -9.43 -14.31
C LEU A 71 3.53 -9.66 -15.82
N VAL A 72 4.06 -8.70 -16.59
CA VAL A 72 4.09 -8.75 -18.06
C VAL A 72 5.11 -9.76 -18.61
N PHE A 73 6.35 -9.72 -18.12
CA PHE A 73 7.46 -10.46 -18.75
C PHE A 73 7.71 -11.83 -18.12
N TYR A 74 7.51 -11.97 -16.82
CA TYR A 74 7.78 -13.23 -16.12
C TYR A 74 6.51 -14.08 -16.01
N PHE A 75 5.41 -13.51 -15.53
CA PHE A 75 4.16 -14.25 -15.36
C PHE A 75 3.27 -14.26 -16.61
N GLN A 76 3.49 -13.33 -17.55
CA GLN A 76 2.62 -13.10 -18.71
C GLN A 76 1.14 -12.89 -18.34
N ASP A 77 0.87 -12.36 -17.14
CA ASP A 77 -0.48 -12.04 -16.68
C ASP A 77 -0.86 -10.61 -17.10
N TYR A 78 -1.16 -10.47 -18.39
CA TYR A 78 -1.52 -9.18 -18.99
C TYR A 78 -2.81 -8.60 -18.42
N LYS A 79 -3.72 -9.44 -17.89
CA LYS A 79 -4.98 -8.98 -17.29
C LYS A 79 -4.69 -8.30 -15.94
N ALA A 80 -3.91 -8.95 -15.07
CA ALA A 80 -3.50 -8.35 -13.82
C ALA A 80 -2.68 -7.07 -14.05
N ALA A 81 -1.72 -7.10 -14.98
CA ALA A 81 -0.93 -5.92 -15.34
C ALA A 81 -1.81 -4.75 -15.84
N ALA A 82 -2.81 -5.02 -16.68
CA ALA A 82 -3.72 -3.98 -17.16
C ALA A 82 -4.53 -3.33 -16.03
N PHE A 83 -5.08 -4.12 -15.10
CA PHE A 83 -5.78 -3.57 -13.95
C PHE A 83 -4.84 -2.83 -13.00
N PHE A 84 -3.65 -3.37 -12.76
CA PHE A 84 -2.63 -2.73 -11.92
C PHE A 84 -2.24 -1.37 -12.52
N GLY A 85 -1.92 -1.34 -13.82
CA GLY A 85 -1.65 -0.15 -14.62
C GLY A 85 -2.79 0.88 -14.60
N LEU A 86 -4.05 0.43 -14.67
CA LEU A 86 -5.19 1.33 -14.59
C LEU A 86 -5.32 1.98 -13.20
N LEU A 87 -5.15 1.20 -12.13
CA LEU A 87 -5.31 1.68 -10.75
C LEU A 87 -4.26 2.74 -10.36
N ILE A 88 -3.07 2.70 -10.95
CA ILE A 88 -2.02 3.68 -10.65
C ILE A 88 -2.32 5.10 -11.15
N ILE A 89 -3.21 5.22 -12.12
CA ILE A 89 -3.59 6.50 -12.72
C ILE A 89 -4.54 7.27 -11.79
N LEU A 90 -5.30 6.57 -10.95
CA LEU A 90 -6.30 7.17 -10.05
C LEU A 90 -5.77 8.33 -9.19
N PRO A 91 -4.64 8.21 -8.45
CA PRO A 91 -4.14 9.32 -7.66
C PRO A 91 -3.65 10.50 -8.52
N ILE A 92 -3.20 10.26 -9.76
CA ILE A 92 -2.76 11.33 -10.68
C ILE A 92 -3.95 12.17 -11.17
N LEU A 93 -5.12 11.53 -11.35
CA LEU A 93 -6.35 12.21 -11.76
C LEU A 93 -7.01 12.99 -10.62
N ALA A 94 -6.62 12.72 -9.36
CA ALA A 94 -7.13 13.43 -8.21
C ALA A 94 -6.44 14.79 -8.03
N LYS A 95 -7.15 15.75 -7.42
CA LYS A 95 -6.49 16.97 -6.93
C LYS A 95 -5.57 16.61 -5.76
N HIS A 96 -4.35 17.16 -5.76
CA HIS A 96 -3.47 17.09 -4.61
C HIS A 96 -4.22 17.47 -3.33
N ARG A 97 -4.10 16.66 -2.28
CA ARG A 97 -4.78 16.86 -0.98
C ARG A 97 -6.31 16.87 -1.03
N GLY A 98 -6.90 16.30 -2.08
CA GLY A 98 -8.33 16.02 -2.15
C GLY A 98 -8.72 14.78 -1.33
N TRP A 99 -9.56 13.94 -1.91
CA TRP A 99 -10.07 12.73 -1.25
C TRP A 99 -8.94 11.76 -0.83
N THR A 100 -7.77 11.81 -1.47
CA THR A 100 -6.60 11.00 -1.09
C THR A 100 -6.06 11.30 0.31
N HIS A 101 -6.45 12.41 0.93
CA HIS A 101 -6.02 12.75 2.30
C HIS A 101 -7.16 12.66 3.33
N SER A 102 -8.22 11.91 3.00
CA SER A 102 -9.32 11.61 3.92
C SER A 102 -9.05 10.36 4.73
N LYS A 103 -9.44 10.38 6.02
CA LYS A 103 -9.40 9.20 6.90
C LYS A 103 -10.27 8.06 6.35
N ILE A 104 -11.39 8.40 5.70
CA ILE A 104 -12.28 7.42 5.08
C ILE A 104 -11.57 6.72 3.92
N THR A 105 -10.85 7.46 3.08
CA THR A 105 -10.08 6.87 1.97
C THR A 105 -9.01 5.92 2.46
N ALA A 106 -8.34 6.27 3.56
CA ALA A 106 -7.31 5.42 4.15
C ALA A 106 -7.82 4.04 4.59
N VAL A 107 -9.13 3.91 4.85
CA VAL A 107 -9.79 2.65 5.22
C VAL A 107 -10.43 2.00 3.99
N LEU A 108 -11.12 2.76 3.14
CA LEU A 108 -11.87 2.21 2.00
C LEU A 108 -10.97 1.81 0.83
N LEU A 109 -9.93 2.58 0.52
CA LEU A 109 -9.07 2.32 -0.64
C LEU A 109 -8.36 0.96 -0.55
N PRO A 110 -7.85 0.50 0.62
CA PRO A 110 -7.23 -0.82 0.72
C PRO A 110 -8.21 -2.00 0.68
N THR A 111 -9.53 -1.79 0.79
CA THR A 111 -10.53 -2.89 0.88
C THR A 111 -10.47 -3.93 -0.24
N PRO A 112 -10.10 -3.63 -1.51
CA PRO A 112 -9.94 -4.67 -2.52
C PRO A 112 -8.93 -5.76 -2.13
N LEU A 113 -7.93 -5.45 -1.28
CA LEU A 113 -6.95 -6.44 -0.80
C LEU A 113 -7.60 -7.55 0.04
N LEU A 114 -8.73 -7.28 0.69
CA LEU A 114 -9.51 -8.30 1.42
C LEU A 114 -10.13 -9.33 0.47
N LEU A 115 -10.44 -8.91 -0.75
CA LEU A 115 -11.19 -9.70 -1.71
C LEU A 115 -10.27 -10.56 -2.58
N VAL A 116 -9.00 -10.22 -2.70
CA VAL A 116 -8.02 -10.95 -3.53
C VAL A 116 -7.96 -12.44 -3.19
N PRO A 117 -7.83 -12.88 -1.91
CA PRO A 117 -7.82 -14.31 -1.59
C PRO A 117 -9.04 -15.06 -2.11
N ILE A 118 -10.23 -14.48 -1.97
CA ILE A 118 -11.49 -15.10 -2.37
C ILE A 118 -11.57 -15.28 -3.88
N TYR A 119 -11.23 -14.24 -4.65
CA TYR A 119 -11.44 -14.24 -6.10
C TYR A 119 -10.27 -14.79 -6.91
N VAL A 120 -9.06 -14.83 -6.34
CA VAL A 120 -7.84 -15.23 -7.06
C VAL A 120 -7.28 -16.56 -6.55
N PHE A 121 -7.43 -16.85 -5.26
CA PHE A 121 -6.75 -17.98 -4.61
C PHE A 121 -7.70 -19.01 -3.99
N GLU A 122 -9.02 -18.89 -4.22
CA GLU A 122 -10.06 -19.73 -3.59
C GLU A 122 -9.98 -19.75 -2.05
N GLY A 123 -9.41 -18.69 -1.49
CA GLY A 123 -9.16 -18.53 -0.06
C GLY A 123 -10.30 -17.87 0.69
N THR A 124 -10.03 -17.50 1.93
CA THR A 124 -11.00 -16.86 2.81
C THR A 124 -10.78 -15.35 2.94
N LEU A 125 -11.81 -14.61 3.36
CA LEU A 125 -11.67 -13.18 3.70
C LEU A 125 -10.59 -12.95 4.78
N ALA A 126 -10.44 -13.91 5.70
CA ALA A 126 -9.51 -13.82 6.82
C ALA A 126 -8.05 -13.77 6.35
N GLU A 127 -7.71 -14.46 5.27
CA GLU A 127 -6.37 -14.43 4.66
C GLU A 127 -6.02 -13.06 4.07
N GLY A 128 -7.01 -12.25 3.73
CA GLY A 128 -6.82 -10.90 3.19
C GLY A 128 -6.59 -9.84 4.27
N LEU A 129 -7.00 -10.12 5.52
CA LEU A 129 -6.93 -9.17 6.63
C LEU A 129 -5.51 -8.63 6.87
N PRO A 130 -4.44 -9.45 6.90
CA PRO A 130 -3.10 -8.94 7.16
C PRO A 130 -2.62 -7.96 6.09
N TYR A 131 -2.91 -8.23 4.81
CA TYR A 131 -2.56 -7.36 3.69
C TYR A 131 -3.31 -6.03 3.74
N TYR A 132 -4.61 -6.10 4.02
CA TYR A 132 -5.44 -4.91 4.23
C TYR A 132 -4.93 -4.05 5.37
N PHE A 133 -4.67 -4.65 6.55
CA PHE A 133 -4.20 -3.88 7.70
C PHE A 133 -2.78 -3.33 7.52
N ALA A 134 -1.89 -4.02 6.79
CA ALA A 134 -0.59 -3.49 6.42
C ALA A 134 -0.73 -2.21 5.56
N ALA A 135 -1.61 -2.24 4.55
CA ALA A 135 -1.90 -1.08 3.71
C ALA A 135 -2.54 0.08 4.50
N VAL A 136 -3.52 -0.21 5.36
CA VAL A 136 -4.14 0.79 6.25
C VAL A 136 -3.12 1.40 7.20
N ALA A 137 -2.22 0.61 7.79
CA ALA A 137 -1.17 1.10 8.67
C ALA A 137 -0.22 2.07 7.94
N GLY A 138 0.19 1.72 6.72
CA GLY A 138 0.96 2.60 5.85
C GLY A 138 0.26 3.93 5.55
N TYR A 139 -1.00 3.87 5.15
CA TYR A 139 -1.82 5.05 4.86
C TYR A 139 -2.02 5.93 6.10
N PHE A 140 -2.31 5.34 7.26
CA PHE A 140 -2.43 6.08 8.51
C PHE A 140 -1.12 6.75 8.91
N SER A 141 0.04 6.12 8.64
CA SER A 141 1.34 6.79 8.82
C SER A 141 1.40 8.09 8.01
N HIS A 142 0.92 8.08 6.76
CA HIS A 142 0.91 9.26 5.91
C HIS A 142 0.10 10.38 6.55
N LEU A 143 -1.16 10.09 6.91
CA LEU A 143 -2.05 11.08 7.54
C LEU A 143 -1.54 11.57 8.90
N PHE A 144 -0.89 10.71 9.67
CA PHE A 144 -0.31 11.04 10.97
C PHE A 144 0.83 12.07 10.82
N PHE A 145 1.80 11.78 9.96
CA PHE A 145 2.93 12.69 9.72
C PHE A 145 2.52 14.00 9.01
N ASP A 146 1.35 13.99 8.39
CA ASP A 146 0.72 15.19 7.83
C ASP A 146 -0.17 15.97 8.80
N LYS A 147 -0.36 15.48 10.03
CA LYS A 147 -1.26 16.07 11.03
C LYS A 147 -2.71 16.17 10.54
N LYS A 148 -3.13 15.19 9.73
CA LYS A 148 -4.52 15.04 9.26
C LYS A 148 -5.26 13.90 9.96
N LEU A 149 -4.52 13.04 10.68
CA LEU A 149 -5.10 11.93 11.42
C LEU A 149 -5.69 12.35 12.78
N ILE A 150 -5.07 13.34 13.45
CA ILE A 150 -5.47 13.86 14.76
C ILE A 150 -6.05 15.26 14.57
#